data_AF-A0A224YHA2-F1
#
_entry.id   AF-A0A224YHA2-F1
#
_cell.length_a   1.000
_cell.length_b   1.000
_cell.length_c   1.000
_cell.angle_alpha   90.00
_cell.angle_beta   90.00
_cell.angle_gamma   90.00
#
_symmetry.space_group_name_H-M   'P 1'
#
loop_
_entity.id
_entity.type
_entity.pdbx_description
1 polymer ?
#
loop_
_entity_poly.entity_id
_entity_poly.type
_entity_poly.pdbx_seq_one_letter_code
_entity_poly.pdbx_strand_id
1 'polypeptide(L)'
;MIRLRFGTTILQVRRAAVCIGAACVLVCFGAVYVYFSRLLPSSTGLAGWPPGKVDMAALEQRLQRLEKELRNNHIMLTQIRDTVRNFLTGAPGMGWKGIPKAPPALQNVSRTAIALAPADCVFCSSPPAITDYNVYDLYEKIAFDNPDGGVWKQGWKLEYEESMWTKDRKLRVFVVPHSHNDPGWLKTFDKYYLDQTRHILDNMAAKLGMDKRRRFIWAETSYLSHWFDQQSEEIKSKVRNYVKSGQLEIVTGGWVMNDEANTHVFAMLE
;
A
#
# COMPACT_ATOMS: atom_id res chain seq x y z
N MET A 1 17.33 -46.51 32.54
CA MET A 1 17.86 -45.60 31.50
C MET A 1 16.79 -45.43 30.43
N ILE A 2 16.65 -44.25 29.81
CA ILE A 2 15.71 -44.01 28.70
C ILE A 2 16.48 -44.29 27.40
N ARG A 3 15.88 -45.05 26.49
CA ARG A 3 16.44 -45.33 25.16
C ARG A 3 15.74 -44.44 24.15
N LEU A 4 16.46 -43.51 23.55
CA LEU A 4 15.96 -42.66 22.47
C LEU A 4 16.51 -43.20 21.15
N ARG A 5 15.62 -43.47 20.19
CA ARG A 5 15.97 -44.04 18.89
C ARG A 5 15.91 -42.94 17.84
N PHE A 6 17.04 -42.64 17.21
CA PHE A 6 17.13 -41.70 16.10
C PHE A 6 17.61 -42.48 14.87
N GLY A 7 16.68 -42.82 13.99
CA GLY A 7 16.98 -43.65 12.82
C GLY A 7 17.58 -45.01 13.20
N THR A 8 18.78 -45.31 12.69
CA THR A 8 19.50 -46.58 12.95
C THR A 8 20.29 -46.58 14.26
N THR A 9 20.38 -45.46 14.98
CA THR A 9 21.20 -45.32 16.20
C THR A 9 20.33 -45.30 17.46
N ILE A 10 20.76 -46.02 18.51
CA ILE A 10 20.07 -46.06 19.81
C ILE A 10 20.95 -45.41 20.86
N LEU A 11 20.51 -44.26 21.39
CA LEU A 11 21.16 -43.54 22.46
C LEU A 11 20.54 -43.92 23.80
N GLN A 12 21.34 -44.38 24.76
CA GLN A 12 20.89 -44.70 26.11
C GLN A 12 21.32 -43.60 27.08
N VAL A 13 20.34 -42.87 27.63
CA VAL A 13 20.60 -41.75 28.54
C VAL A 13 20.02 -42.08 29.93
N ARG A 14 20.76 -41.73 30.99
CA ARG A 14 20.26 -41.89 32.36
C ARG A 14 19.05 -40.98 32.58
N ARG A 15 18.00 -41.50 33.25
CA ARG A 15 16.73 -40.76 33.49
C ARG A 15 16.97 -39.37 34.09
N ALA A 16 17.89 -39.28 35.06
CA ALA A 16 18.28 -38.02 35.69
C ALA A 16 18.85 -37.00 34.70
N ALA A 17 19.67 -37.42 33.74
CA ALA A 17 20.27 -36.52 32.74
C ALA A 17 19.24 -36.00 31.73
N VAL A 18 18.21 -36.79 31.41
CA VAL A 18 17.08 -36.33 30.56
C VAL A 18 16.25 -35.28 31.29
N CYS A 19 15.96 -35.50 32.57
CA CYS A 19 15.20 -34.53 33.37
C CYS A 19 15.97 -33.20 33.55
N ILE A 20 17.27 -33.27 33.80
CA ILE A 20 18.13 -32.07 33.91
C ILE A 20 18.20 -31.35 32.57
N GLY A 21 18.40 -32.07 31.46
CA GLY A 21 18.42 -31.48 30.12
C GLY A 21 17.10 -30.78 29.77
N ALA A 22 15.95 -31.41 30.06
CA ALA A 22 14.64 -30.82 29.84
C ALA A 22 14.41 -29.57 30.70
N ALA A 23 14.84 -29.58 31.96
CA ALA A 23 14.77 -28.42 32.85
C ALA A 23 15.63 -27.25 32.34
N CYS A 24 16.86 -27.52 31.86
CA CYS A 24 17.72 -26.50 31.27
C CYS A 24 17.10 -25.89 30.01
N VAL A 25 16.51 -26.72 29.14
CA VAL A 25 15.84 -26.24 27.92
C VAL A 25 14.65 -25.33 28.26
N LEU A 26 13.82 -25.71 29.24
CA LEU A 26 12.70 -24.89 29.69
C LEU A 26 13.14 -23.55 30.29
N VAL A 27 14.21 -23.55 31.08
CA VAL A 27 14.78 -22.31 31.64
C VAL A 27 15.35 -21.42 30.53
N CYS A 28 16.04 -21.99 29.54
CA CYS A 28 16.53 -21.23 28.39
C CYS A 28 15.37 -20.62 27.57
N PHE A 29 14.31 -21.38 27.27
CA PHE A 29 13.14 -20.86 26.58
C PHE A 29 12.43 -19.77 27.40
N GLY A 30 12.32 -19.93 28.72
CA GLY A 30 11.78 -18.92 29.62
C GLY A 30 12.62 -17.64 29.64
N ALA A 31 13.94 -17.75 29.69
CA ALA A 31 14.85 -16.61 29.66
C ALA A 31 14.78 -15.87 28.32
N VAL A 32 14.71 -16.59 27.20
CA VAL A 32 14.52 -16.02 25.86
C VAL A 32 13.16 -15.33 25.76
N TYR A 33 12.08 -15.92 26.28
CA TYR A 33 10.76 -15.30 26.31
C TYR A 33 10.74 -14.01 27.15
N VAL A 34 11.39 -13.99 28.31
CA VAL A 34 11.51 -12.79 29.14
C VAL A 34 12.38 -11.73 28.47
N TYR A 35 13.45 -12.13 27.79
CA TYR A 35 14.31 -11.22 27.03
C TYR A 35 13.56 -10.57 25.87
N PHE A 36 12.84 -11.36 25.06
CA PHE A 36 12.03 -10.84 23.96
C PHE A 36 10.82 -10.02 24.43
N SER A 37 10.17 -10.37 25.54
CA SER A 37 9.06 -9.58 26.10
C SER A 37 9.51 -8.26 26.73
N ARG A 38 10.80 -8.08 27.05
CA ARG A 38 11.37 -6.80 27.47
C ARG A 38 11.91 -5.96 26.32
N LEU A 39 12.30 -6.58 25.20
CA LEU A 39 12.85 -5.89 24.02
C LEU A 39 11.79 -5.52 22.98
N LEU A 40 10.71 -6.29 22.88
CA LEU A 40 9.57 -5.95 22.04
C LEU A 40 8.61 -5.10 22.88
N PRO A 41 8.34 -3.84 22.50
CA PRO A 41 7.23 -3.11 23.07
C PRO A 41 5.99 -3.96 22.85
N SER A 42 5.23 -4.22 23.92
CA SER A 42 3.99 -4.96 23.79
C SER A 42 3.09 -4.22 22.78
N SER A 43 2.76 -4.90 21.67
CA SER A 43 1.75 -4.45 20.71
C SER A 43 0.34 -4.41 21.30
N THR A 44 0.19 -4.65 22.60
CA THR A 44 -1.04 -4.55 23.38
C THR A 44 -1.41 -3.11 23.77
N GLY A 45 -0.72 -2.10 23.25
CA GLY A 45 -1.11 -0.68 23.40
C GLY A 45 -2.28 -0.24 22.51
N LEU A 46 -2.76 -1.08 21.59
CA LEU A 46 -3.83 -0.76 20.63
C LEU A 46 -5.17 -1.49 20.90
N ALA A 47 -5.26 -2.32 21.94
CA ALA A 47 -6.43 -3.18 22.20
C ALA A 47 -7.01 -3.01 23.61
N GLY A 48 -7.11 -1.77 24.09
CA GLY A 48 -7.55 -1.50 25.47
C GLY A 48 -8.24 -0.16 25.65
N TRP A 49 -9.19 0.19 24.78
CA TRP A 49 -10.09 1.32 25.04
C TRP A 49 -11.48 0.79 25.42
N PRO A 50 -11.90 0.95 26.69
CA PRO A 50 -13.30 0.73 27.04
C PRO A 50 -14.17 1.81 26.36
N PRO A 51 -15.38 1.47 25.87
CA PRO A 51 -16.26 2.42 25.22
C PRO A 51 -16.90 3.31 26.29
N GLY A 52 -16.35 4.50 26.48
CA GLY A 52 -16.94 5.50 27.36
C GLY A 52 -15.89 6.39 28.00
N LYS A 53 -15.75 7.60 27.47
CA LYS A 53 -14.80 8.67 27.86
C LYS A 53 -13.39 8.48 27.30
N VAL A 54 -13.24 8.84 26.02
CA VAL A 54 -11.95 9.28 25.49
C VAL A 54 -11.56 10.52 26.30
N ASP A 55 -10.49 10.41 27.09
CA ASP A 55 -9.91 11.55 27.79
C ASP A 55 -9.24 12.46 26.76
N MET A 56 -9.99 13.45 26.28
CA MET A 56 -9.54 14.40 25.25
C MET A 56 -8.26 15.13 25.67
N ALA A 57 -8.04 15.35 26.96
CA ALA A 57 -6.82 15.97 27.47
C ALA A 57 -5.62 15.01 27.31
N ALA A 58 -5.80 13.72 27.58
CA ALA A 58 -4.76 12.71 27.34
C ALA A 58 -4.46 12.54 25.85
N LEU A 59 -5.46 12.68 24.98
CA LEU A 59 -5.28 12.63 23.53
C LEU A 59 -4.51 13.85 23.01
N GLU A 60 -4.90 15.06 23.46
CA GLU A 60 -4.25 16.32 23.10
C GLU A 60 -2.79 16.36 23.57
N GLN A 61 -2.51 15.89 24.78
CA GLN A 61 -1.16 15.79 25.32
C GLN A 61 -0.28 14.83 24.48
N ARG A 62 -0.85 13.72 23.99
CA ARG A 62 -0.14 12.79 23.08
C ARG A 62 0.11 13.41 21.70
N LEU A 63 -0.86 14.15 21.17
CA LEU A 63 -0.73 14.86 19.90
C LEU A 63 0.37 15.91 19.96
N GLN A 64 0.38 16.76 20.99
CA GLN A 64 1.43 17.74 21.23
C GLN A 64 2.81 17.09 21.40
N ARG A 65 2.86 15.93 22.07
CA ARG A 65 4.09 15.15 22.21
C ARG A 65 4.58 14.62 20.87
N LEU A 66 3.70 14.05 20.05
CA LEU A 66 4.05 13.54 18.73
C LEU A 66 4.54 14.65 17.81
N GLU A 67 3.89 15.80 17.80
CA GLU A 67 4.36 16.97 17.05
C GLU A 67 5.73 17.46 17.51
N LYS A 68 5.98 17.44 18.82
CA LYS A 68 7.30 17.80 19.38
C LYS A 68 8.37 16.78 18.97
N GLU A 69 8.07 15.49 19.04
CA GLU A 69 8.99 14.43 18.61
C GLU A 69 9.25 14.51 17.10
N LEU A 70 8.23 14.83 16.29
CA LEU A 70 8.37 15.04 14.84
C LEU A 70 9.27 16.24 14.53
N ARG A 71 9.07 17.38 15.21
CA ARG A 71 9.96 18.56 15.09
C ARG A 71 11.40 18.22 15.49
N ASN A 72 11.59 17.49 16.58
CA ASN A 72 12.91 17.06 17.03
C ASN A 72 13.58 16.12 16.02
N ASN A 73 12.84 15.19 15.42
CA ASN A 73 13.35 14.32 14.36
C ASN A 73 13.76 15.13 13.13
N HIS A 74 12.99 16.14 12.75
CA HIS A 74 13.35 17.03 11.65
C HIS A 74 14.67 17.78 11.93
N ILE A 75 14.84 18.28 13.16
CA ILE A 75 16.10 18.91 13.60
C ILE A 75 17.26 17.91 13.59
N MET A 76 17.08 16.71 14.14
CA MET A 76 18.13 15.68 14.13
C MET A 76 18.53 15.30 12.69
N LEU A 77 17.57 15.17 11.77
CA LEU A 77 17.85 14.92 10.36
C LEU A 77 18.66 16.05 9.72
N THR A 78 18.36 17.32 10.05
CA THR A 78 19.17 18.44 9.56
C THR A 78 20.58 18.42 10.12
N GLN A 79 20.76 18.09 11.39
CA GLN A 79 22.08 17.95 12.02
C GLN A 79 22.87 16.79 11.43
N ILE A 80 22.23 15.64 11.18
CA ILE A 80 22.85 14.49 10.53
C ILE A 80 23.28 14.88 9.11
N ARG A 81 22.40 15.53 8.34
CA ARG A 81 22.73 16.04 7.00
C ARG A 81 23.95 16.96 7.01
N ASP A 82 24.01 17.88 7.97
CA ASP A 82 25.08 18.87 8.05
C ASP A 82 26.39 18.23 8.56
N THR A 83 26.31 17.23 9.44
CA THR A 83 27.45 16.43 9.89
C THR A 83 28.03 15.60 8.74
N VAL A 84 27.17 14.93 7.97
CA VAL A 84 27.56 14.18 6.75
C VAL A 84 28.21 15.13 5.74
N ARG A 85 27.66 16.34 5.55
CA ARG A 85 28.25 17.36 4.67
C ARG A 85 29.67 17.74 5.13
N ASN A 86 29.88 17.98 6.42
CA ASN A 86 31.18 18.35 6.98
C ASN A 86 32.22 17.23 6.86
N PHE A 87 31.82 15.96 7.04
CA PHE A 87 32.70 14.81 6.80
C PHE A 87 33.11 14.69 5.33
N LEU A 88 32.20 14.98 4.40
CA LEU A 88 32.47 14.93 2.96
C LEU A 88 33.37 16.07 2.47
N THR A 89 33.35 17.23 3.13
CA THR A 89 34.25 18.36 2.80
C THR A 89 35.67 18.21 3.34
N GLY A 90 35.92 17.25 4.25
CA GLY A 90 37.22 17.05 4.91
C GLY A 90 38.12 15.96 4.30
N ALA A 91 37.69 15.24 3.27
CA ALA A 91 38.44 14.12 2.68
C ALA A 91 38.77 14.38 1.20
N PRO A 92 40.06 14.60 0.84
CA PRO A 92 40.45 14.72 -0.55
C PRO A 92 40.55 13.32 -1.17
N GLY A 93 39.73 13.04 -2.19
CA GLY A 93 40.04 11.96 -3.14
C GLY A 93 39.08 10.78 -3.26
N MET A 94 37.78 10.94 -3.02
CA MET A 94 36.80 9.92 -3.43
C MET A 94 35.65 10.56 -4.20
N GLY A 95 35.73 10.46 -5.53
CA GLY A 95 34.76 11.04 -6.47
C GLY A 95 33.43 10.31 -6.45
N TRP A 96 32.49 10.80 -5.64
CA TRP A 96 31.07 10.60 -5.88
C TRP A 96 30.62 11.55 -6.98
N LYS A 97 30.06 11.01 -8.07
CA LYS A 97 29.32 11.81 -9.05
C LYS A 97 28.17 12.47 -8.30
N GLY A 98 28.22 13.79 -8.25
CA GLY A 98 27.48 14.63 -7.30
C GLY A 98 25.98 14.34 -7.23
N ILE A 99 25.45 14.58 -6.03
CA ILE A 99 24.02 14.72 -5.78
C ILE A 99 23.47 15.71 -6.82
N PRO A 100 22.38 15.39 -7.55
CA PRO A 100 21.74 16.37 -8.43
C PRO A 100 21.54 17.67 -7.65
N LYS A 101 21.88 18.80 -8.28
CA LYS A 101 21.74 20.14 -7.68
C LYS A 101 20.44 20.17 -6.89
N ALA A 102 20.49 20.70 -5.66
CA ALA A 102 19.29 21.00 -4.88
C ALA A 102 18.23 21.54 -5.85
N PRO A 103 16.99 21.04 -5.81
CA PRO A 103 15.92 21.59 -6.63
C PRO A 103 16.03 23.10 -6.51
N PRO A 104 16.03 23.85 -7.62
CA PRO A 104 16.13 25.30 -7.57
C PRO A 104 15.17 25.76 -6.47
N ALA A 105 15.73 26.43 -5.44
CA ALA A 105 15.01 26.80 -4.22
C ALA A 105 13.61 27.20 -4.63
N LEU A 106 12.59 26.40 -4.22
CA LEU A 106 11.20 26.47 -4.69
C LEU A 106 10.97 27.87 -5.22
N GLN A 107 11.17 28.03 -6.55
CA GLN A 107 11.06 29.35 -7.18
C GLN A 107 9.73 29.84 -6.67
N ASN A 108 9.69 31.01 -6.00
CA ASN A 108 8.47 31.63 -5.47
C ASN A 108 7.36 31.16 -6.36
N VAL A 109 6.66 30.09 -5.93
CA VAL A 109 5.69 29.46 -6.82
C VAL A 109 4.82 30.65 -7.09
N SER A 110 4.75 31.07 -8.36
CA SER A 110 3.77 32.06 -8.74
C SER A 110 2.54 31.45 -8.12
N ARG A 111 2.09 32.01 -7.00
CA ARG A 111 0.78 31.71 -6.47
C ARG A 111 0.02 32.27 -7.64
N THR A 112 -0.27 31.40 -8.61
CA THR A 112 -1.05 31.73 -9.77
C THR A 112 -2.25 32.30 -9.06
N ALA A 113 -2.36 33.62 -9.08
CA ALA A 113 -3.49 34.28 -8.49
C ALA A 113 -4.57 33.81 -9.44
N ILE A 114 -5.17 32.68 -9.10
CA ILE A 114 -6.27 32.11 -9.85
C ILE A 114 -7.27 33.24 -9.76
N ALA A 115 -7.47 33.92 -10.90
CA ALA A 115 -8.47 34.93 -11.01
C ALA A 115 -9.78 34.17 -10.87
N LEU A 116 -10.27 34.07 -9.63
CA LEU A 116 -11.58 33.51 -9.35
C LEU A 116 -12.55 34.39 -10.10
N ALA A 117 -13.25 33.82 -11.07
CA ALA A 117 -14.36 34.53 -11.66
C ALA A 117 -15.35 34.82 -10.52
N PRO A 118 -16.03 35.98 -10.51
CA PRO A 118 -17.04 36.24 -9.49
C PRO A 118 -18.08 35.12 -9.38
N ALA A 119 -18.32 34.38 -10.47
CA ALA A 119 -19.17 33.19 -10.53
C ALA A 119 -18.63 31.97 -9.74
N ASP A 120 -17.31 31.79 -9.63
CA ASP A 120 -16.69 30.66 -8.88
C ASP A 120 -16.98 30.76 -7.38
N CYS A 121 -17.14 31.99 -6.88
CA CYS A 121 -17.54 32.25 -5.49
C CYS A 121 -19.03 31.99 -5.21
N VAL A 122 -19.85 31.78 -6.25
CA VAL A 122 -21.31 31.57 -6.13
C VAL A 122 -21.66 30.09 -5.92
N PHE A 123 -20.72 29.17 -6.11
CA PHE A 123 -20.95 27.73 -5.95
C PHE A 123 -21.53 27.39 -4.56
N CYS A 124 -20.97 27.95 -3.49
CA CYS A 124 -21.46 27.71 -2.12
C CYS A 124 -22.85 28.30 -1.84
N SER A 125 -23.30 29.28 -2.65
CA SER A 125 -24.61 29.93 -2.51
C SER A 125 -25.66 29.37 -3.47
N SER A 126 -25.26 28.46 -4.36
CA SER A 126 -26.15 27.84 -5.32
C SER A 126 -27.02 26.79 -4.62
N PRO A 127 -28.30 26.61 -5.04
CA PRO A 127 -29.10 25.50 -4.53
C PRO A 127 -28.42 24.16 -4.86
N PRO A 128 -28.66 23.11 -4.06
CA PRO A 128 -28.14 21.79 -4.35
C PRO A 128 -28.46 21.36 -5.79
N ALA A 129 -27.51 20.67 -6.42
CA ALA A 129 -27.72 20.14 -7.76
C ALA A 129 -28.93 19.20 -7.77
N ILE A 130 -29.77 19.30 -8.80
CA ILE A 130 -30.87 18.37 -9.01
C ILE A 130 -30.27 17.07 -9.54
N THR A 131 -30.47 15.97 -8.81
CA THR A 131 -29.99 14.64 -9.19
C THR A 131 -31.12 13.63 -9.16
N ASP A 132 -31.04 12.59 -10.00
CA ASP A 132 -32.01 11.49 -9.98
C ASP A 132 -31.94 10.71 -8.66
N TYR A 133 -30.73 10.62 -8.08
CA TYR A 133 -30.45 9.92 -6.83
C TYR A 133 -29.62 10.79 -5.89
N ASN A 134 -30.06 10.85 -4.64
CA ASN A 134 -29.31 11.41 -3.52
C ASN A 134 -29.07 10.27 -2.51
N VAL A 135 -27.81 10.04 -2.15
CA VAL A 135 -27.43 8.91 -1.29
C VAL A 135 -27.99 9.06 0.13
N TYR A 136 -28.15 10.29 0.65
CA TYR A 136 -28.77 10.52 1.95
C TYR A 136 -30.24 10.08 1.95
N ASP A 137 -31.01 10.55 0.96
CA ASP A 137 -32.42 10.14 0.80
C ASP A 137 -32.56 8.63 0.57
N LEU A 138 -31.60 8.04 -0.13
CA LEU A 138 -31.57 6.60 -0.38
C LEU A 138 -31.33 5.82 0.91
N TYR A 139 -30.41 6.27 1.76
CA TYR A 139 -30.14 5.67 3.06
C TYR A 139 -31.34 5.70 4.00
N GLU A 140 -32.19 6.73 3.93
CA GLU A 140 -33.42 6.77 4.73
C GLU A 140 -34.49 5.80 4.23
N LYS A 141 -34.45 5.42 2.95
CA LYS A 141 -35.47 4.59 2.29
C LYS A 141 -35.10 3.11 2.22
N ILE A 142 -33.82 2.77 2.16
CA ILE A 142 -33.37 1.37 2.08
C ILE A 142 -33.58 0.67 3.43
N ALA A 143 -34.12 -0.54 3.40
CA ALA A 143 -34.36 -1.35 4.60
C ALA A 143 -33.09 -1.99 5.19
N PHE A 144 -32.04 -2.15 4.39
CA PHE A 144 -30.77 -2.82 4.73
C PHE A 144 -30.95 -4.24 5.27
N ASP A 145 -32.00 -4.92 4.83
CA ASP A 145 -32.17 -6.34 5.08
C ASP A 145 -31.06 -7.15 4.39
N ASN A 146 -30.68 -8.27 4.99
CA ASN A 146 -29.65 -9.16 4.46
C ASN A 146 -30.22 -10.57 4.17
N PRO A 147 -31.22 -10.69 3.28
CA PRO A 147 -31.75 -11.99 2.87
C PRO A 147 -30.74 -12.77 2.01
N ASP A 148 -30.81 -14.10 2.01
CA ASP A 148 -29.99 -14.93 1.11
C ASP A 148 -30.58 -14.93 -0.31
N GLY A 149 -29.88 -14.28 -1.25
CA GLY A 149 -30.26 -14.21 -2.66
C GLY A 149 -29.99 -15.48 -3.50
N GLY A 150 -29.48 -16.55 -2.90
CA GLY A 150 -29.18 -17.82 -3.57
C GLY A 150 -27.74 -17.88 -4.10
N VAL A 151 -27.56 -18.03 -5.42
CA VAL A 151 -26.21 -18.07 -6.04
C VAL A 151 -25.52 -16.70 -5.97
N TRP A 152 -26.30 -15.62 -6.12
CA TRP A 152 -25.86 -14.26 -5.84
C TRP A 152 -26.34 -13.88 -4.44
N LYS A 153 -25.46 -14.02 -3.44
CA LYS A 153 -25.84 -13.95 -2.03
C LYS A 153 -26.51 -12.67 -1.56
N GLN A 154 -26.11 -11.54 -2.13
CA GLN A 154 -26.60 -10.20 -1.74
C GLN A 154 -27.53 -9.60 -2.80
N GLY A 155 -28.11 -10.43 -3.68
CA GLY A 155 -29.01 -9.99 -4.74
C GLY A 155 -30.19 -10.92 -4.88
N TRP A 156 -30.57 -11.20 -6.13
CA TRP A 156 -31.69 -12.06 -6.46
C TRP A 156 -31.40 -12.89 -7.70
N LYS A 157 -32.28 -13.83 -8.02
CA LYS A 157 -32.20 -14.61 -9.26
C LYS A 157 -32.40 -13.68 -10.46
N LEU A 158 -31.33 -13.48 -11.23
CA LEU A 158 -31.35 -12.71 -12.46
C LEU A 158 -32.10 -13.48 -13.56
N GLU A 159 -33.06 -12.81 -14.19
CA GLU A 159 -33.80 -13.31 -15.34
C GLU A 159 -33.61 -12.34 -16.50
N TYR A 160 -33.44 -12.88 -17.71
CA TYR A 160 -33.23 -12.08 -18.90
C TYR A 160 -33.92 -12.73 -20.10
N GLU A 161 -34.51 -11.89 -20.94
CA GLU A 161 -35.13 -12.27 -22.20
C GLU A 161 -34.07 -12.43 -23.30
N GLU A 162 -34.05 -13.56 -23.98
CA GLU A 162 -33.11 -13.82 -25.09
C GLU A 162 -33.27 -12.80 -26.24
N SER A 163 -34.49 -12.28 -26.41
CA SER A 163 -34.81 -11.25 -27.40
C SER A 163 -34.12 -9.90 -27.16
N MET A 164 -33.47 -9.71 -25.99
CA MET A 164 -32.71 -8.50 -25.71
C MET A 164 -31.51 -8.32 -26.65
N TRP A 165 -30.94 -9.41 -27.17
CA TRP A 165 -29.79 -9.33 -28.06
C TRP A 165 -30.15 -9.85 -29.45
N THR A 166 -30.15 -8.93 -30.41
CA THR A 166 -30.43 -9.24 -31.82
C THR A 166 -29.16 -9.13 -32.65
N LYS A 167 -29.23 -9.51 -33.93
CA LYS A 167 -28.13 -9.33 -34.88
C LYS A 167 -27.67 -7.86 -34.96
N ASP A 168 -28.62 -6.94 -34.79
CA ASP A 168 -28.44 -5.50 -34.93
C ASP A 168 -28.14 -4.83 -33.58
N ARG A 169 -28.41 -5.53 -32.46
CA ARG A 169 -28.16 -5.09 -31.09
C ARG A 169 -27.43 -6.17 -30.30
N LYS A 170 -26.12 -6.31 -30.54
CA LYS A 170 -25.28 -7.30 -29.86
C LYS A 170 -24.79 -6.82 -28.50
N LEU A 171 -24.65 -7.74 -27.55
CA LEU A 171 -23.88 -7.51 -26.33
C LEU A 171 -22.40 -7.39 -26.66
N ARG A 172 -21.75 -6.29 -26.23
CA ARG A 172 -20.30 -6.13 -26.34
C ARG A 172 -19.67 -6.50 -25.01
N VAL A 173 -18.84 -7.56 -25.02
CA VAL A 173 -18.15 -8.06 -23.84
C VAL A 173 -16.67 -7.67 -23.91
N PHE A 174 -16.20 -6.95 -22.91
CA PHE A 174 -14.79 -6.59 -22.75
C PHE A 174 -14.23 -7.37 -21.57
N VAL A 175 -13.30 -8.29 -21.86
CA VAL A 175 -12.54 -8.98 -20.83
C VAL A 175 -11.31 -8.12 -20.53
N VAL A 176 -11.14 -7.71 -19.28
CA VAL A 176 -10.10 -6.77 -18.86
C VAL A 176 -9.13 -7.45 -17.89
N PRO A 177 -8.00 -7.99 -18.39
CA PRO A 177 -6.97 -8.58 -17.54
C PRO A 177 -6.31 -7.52 -16.67
N HIS A 178 -6.20 -7.79 -15.38
CA HIS A 178 -5.58 -6.90 -14.39
C HIS A 178 -4.85 -7.73 -13.33
N SER A 179 -4.07 -7.06 -12.48
CA SER A 179 -3.49 -7.63 -11.28
C SER A 179 -3.46 -6.57 -10.20
N HIS A 180 -4.16 -6.80 -9.08
CA HIS A 180 -4.15 -5.89 -7.94
C HIS A 180 -2.86 -6.10 -7.12
N ASN A 181 -2.09 -5.04 -6.92
CA ASN A 181 -0.77 -5.12 -6.30
C ASN A 181 -0.66 -4.10 -5.17
N ASP A 182 -0.99 -4.54 -3.95
CA ASP A 182 -0.92 -3.70 -2.76
C ASP A 182 0.51 -3.19 -2.50
N PRO A 183 0.73 -1.87 -2.43
CA PRO A 183 2.01 -1.26 -2.04
C PRO A 183 2.29 -1.38 -0.54
N GLY A 184 2.02 -2.54 0.06
CA GLY A 184 2.08 -2.81 1.49
C GLY A 184 0.72 -3.24 2.04
N TRP A 185 0.66 -4.44 2.62
CA TRP A 185 -0.53 -4.98 3.31
C TRP A 185 -0.10 -6.13 4.25
N LEU A 186 -0.18 -7.39 3.80
CA LEU A 186 0.33 -8.54 4.57
C LEU A 186 1.86 -8.65 4.49
N LYS A 187 2.46 -8.09 3.44
CA LYS A 187 3.90 -7.95 3.26
C LYS A 187 4.24 -6.48 3.06
N THR A 188 5.51 -6.13 3.26
CA THR A 188 6.02 -4.81 2.90
C THR A 188 6.08 -4.64 1.38
N PHE A 189 6.16 -3.38 0.93
CA PHE A 189 6.36 -3.02 -0.48
C PHE A 189 7.49 -3.85 -1.13
N ASP A 190 8.69 -3.82 -0.55
CA ASP A 190 9.85 -4.52 -1.11
C ASP A 190 9.66 -6.04 -1.16
N LYS A 191 9.01 -6.60 -0.15
CA LYS A 191 8.79 -8.05 -0.08
C LYS A 191 7.76 -8.49 -1.12
N TYR A 192 6.68 -7.73 -1.32
CA TYR A 192 5.76 -7.96 -2.44
C TYR A 192 6.48 -7.80 -3.78
N TYR A 193 7.29 -6.76 -3.93
CA TYR A 193 8.04 -6.51 -5.16
C TYR A 193 8.94 -7.69 -5.55
N LEU A 194 9.76 -8.15 -4.62
CA LEU A 194 10.71 -9.24 -4.84
C LEU A 194 10.04 -10.59 -5.03
N ASP A 195 9.01 -10.89 -4.22
CA ASP A 195 8.35 -12.20 -4.23
C ASP A 195 7.38 -12.35 -5.41
N GLN A 196 6.75 -11.26 -5.87
CA GLN A 196 5.58 -11.31 -6.75
C GLN A 196 5.58 -10.25 -7.85
N THR A 197 5.55 -8.96 -7.49
CA THR A 197 5.19 -7.88 -8.43
C THR A 197 6.18 -7.75 -9.58
N ARG A 198 7.49 -7.88 -9.33
CA ARG A 198 8.49 -7.87 -10.41
C ARG A 198 8.22 -8.96 -11.45
N HIS A 199 7.84 -10.16 -11.00
CA HIS A 199 7.58 -11.30 -11.86
C HIS A 199 6.30 -11.10 -12.69
N ILE A 200 5.30 -10.41 -12.14
CA ILE A 200 4.09 -10.02 -12.87
C ILE A 200 4.45 -9.04 -13.99
N LEU A 201 5.26 -8.01 -13.69
CA LEU A 201 5.67 -6.99 -14.66
C LEU A 201 6.61 -7.55 -15.75
N ASP A 202 7.55 -8.41 -15.37
CA ASP A 202 8.41 -9.13 -16.33
C ASP A 202 7.57 -9.97 -17.30
N ASN A 203 6.58 -10.68 -16.77
CA ASN A 203 5.67 -11.48 -17.59
C ASN A 203 4.77 -10.59 -18.45
N MET A 204 4.28 -9.46 -17.97
CA MET A 204 3.54 -8.49 -18.79
C MET A 204 4.39 -8.05 -19.98
N ALA A 205 5.63 -7.62 -19.74
CA ALA A 205 6.55 -7.17 -20.78
C ALA A 205 6.88 -8.28 -21.80
N ALA A 206 6.97 -9.53 -21.37
CA ALA A 206 7.17 -10.67 -22.26
C ALA A 206 5.91 -11.03 -23.05
N LYS A 207 4.76 -11.18 -22.36
CA LYS A 207 3.55 -11.81 -22.90
C LYS A 207 2.71 -10.88 -23.76
N LEU A 208 2.70 -9.57 -23.51
CA LEU A 208 1.99 -8.62 -24.39
C LEU A 208 2.58 -8.61 -25.80
N GLY A 209 3.89 -8.84 -25.94
CA GLY A 209 4.56 -8.89 -27.24
C GLY A 209 4.27 -10.12 -28.09
N MET A 210 3.72 -11.17 -27.49
CA MET A 210 3.44 -12.41 -28.21
C MET A 210 2.13 -12.36 -29.01
N ASP A 211 1.17 -11.51 -28.62
CA ASP A 211 -0.10 -11.33 -29.35
C ASP A 211 -0.58 -9.88 -29.18
N LYS A 212 -0.67 -9.15 -30.30
CA LYS A 212 -1.07 -7.73 -30.36
C LYS A 212 -2.50 -7.48 -29.86
N ARG A 213 -3.33 -8.52 -29.75
CA ARG A 213 -4.70 -8.43 -29.21
C ARG A 213 -4.74 -8.47 -27.69
N ARG A 214 -3.65 -8.90 -27.03
CA ARG A 214 -3.60 -8.93 -25.56
C ARG A 214 -3.70 -7.51 -25.01
N ARG A 215 -4.42 -7.40 -23.90
CA ARG A 215 -4.63 -6.19 -23.13
C ARG A 215 -4.29 -6.48 -21.68
N PHE A 216 -3.77 -5.48 -20.98
CA PHE A 216 -3.54 -5.52 -19.55
C PHE A 216 -3.65 -4.11 -18.99
N ILE A 217 -4.31 -3.97 -17.84
CA ILE A 217 -4.36 -2.69 -17.12
C ILE A 217 -3.46 -2.74 -15.89
N TRP A 218 -2.87 -1.59 -15.55
CA TRP A 218 -2.02 -1.44 -14.37
C TRP A 218 -2.38 -0.16 -13.61
N ALA A 219 -2.51 -0.25 -12.28
CA ALA A 219 -2.92 0.87 -11.45
C ALA A 219 -1.75 1.48 -10.64
N GLU A 220 -1.02 0.67 -9.88
CA GLU A 220 -0.09 1.16 -8.86
C GLU A 220 1.26 1.59 -9.48
N THR A 221 1.40 2.89 -9.74
CA THR A 221 2.60 3.40 -10.44
C THR A 221 3.86 3.35 -9.59
N SER A 222 3.76 3.26 -8.26
CA SER A 222 4.90 3.04 -7.37
C SER A 222 5.73 1.80 -7.76
N TYR A 223 5.09 0.66 -7.93
CA TYR A 223 5.76 -0.56 -8.41
C TYR A 223 6.20 -0.44 -9.86
N LEU A 224 5.37 0.13 -10.74
CA LEU A 224 5.72 0.26 -12.16
C LEU A 224 6.96 1.13 -12.34
N SER A 225 7.04 2.27 -11.64
CA SER A 225 8.20 3.17 -11.65
C SER A 225 9.43 2.44 -11.12
N HIS A 226 9.31 1.83 -9.94
CA HIS A 226 10.43 1.11 -9.32
C HIS A 226 10.97 -0.01 -10.22
N TRP A 227 10.09 -0.78 -10.86
CA TRP A 227 10.44 -1.81 -11.82
C TRP A 227 11.05 -1.23 -13.09
N PHE A 228 10.41 -0.22 -13.68
CA PHE A 228 10.77 0.35 -14.97
C PHE A 228 12.17 0.95 -14.93
N ASP A 229 12.55 1.63 -13.85
CA ASP A 229 13.87 2.23 -13.69
C ASP A 229 15.02 1.20 -13.78
N GLN A 230 14.77 -0.02 -13.33
CA GLN A 230 15.73 -1.13 -13.32
C GLN A 230 15.84 -1.85 -14.68
N GLN A 231 14.96 -1.55 -15.64
CA GLN A 231 14.93 -2.26 -16.92
C GLN A 231 15.93 -1.70 -17.93
N SER A 232 16.33 -2.55 -18.89
CA SER A 232 17.12 -2.14 -20.05
C SER A 232 16.31 -1.25 -21.00
N GLU A 233 16.99 -0.46 -21.85
CA GLU A 233 16.30 0.42 -22.79
C GLU A 233 15.45 -0.33 -23.81
N GLU A 234 15.81 -1.57 -24.15
CA GLU A 234 15.01 -2.43 -25.04
C GLU A 234 13.65 -2.74 -24.40
N ILE A 235 13.62 -3.12 -23.13
CA ILE A 235 12.38 -3.40 -22.40
C ILE A 235 11.58 -2.12 -22.18
N LYS A 236 12.24 -1.03 -21.77
CA LYS A 236 11.58 0.28 -21.63
C LYS A 236 10.92 0.73 -22.93
N SER A 237 11.61 0.58 -24.06
CA SER A 237 11.07 0.90 -25.40
C SER A 237 9.86 0.02 -25.74
N LYS A 238 9.94 -1.28 -25.46
CA LYS A 238 8.86 -2.24 -25.67
C LYS A 238 7.60 -1.88 -24.86
N VAL A 239 7.76 -1.57 -23.57
CA VAL A 239 6.65 -1.16 -22.70
C VAL A 239 6.05 0.17 -23.14
N ARG A 240 6.87 1.17 -23.51
CA ARG A 240 6.39 2.43 -24.10
C ARG A 240 5.53 2.20 -25.35
N ASN A 241 5.90 1.22 -26.18
CA ASN A 241 5.11 0.86 -27.36
C ASN A 241 3.79 0.17 -27.00
N TYR A 242 3.72 -0.60 -25.91
CA TYR A 242 2.46 -1.16 -25.41
C TYR A 242 1.49 -0.09 -24.95
N VAL A 243 1.98 0.93 -24.27
CA VAL A 243 1.16 2.10 -23.92
C VAL A 243 0.66 2.81 -25.17
N LYS A 244 1.55 3.12 -26.11
CA LYS A 244 1.17 3.79 -27.38
C LYS A 244 0.17 3.02 -28.23
N SER A 245 0.23 1.69 -28.20
CA SER A 245 -0.66 0.82 -28.98
C SER A 245 -1.94 0.43 -28.23
N GLY A 246 -2.10 0.85 -26.98
CA GLY A 246 -3.23 0.49 -26.12
C GLY A 246 -3.22 -0.98 -25.68
N GLN A 247 -2.08 -1.68 -25.77
CA GLN A 247 -1.94 -3.03 -25.20
C GLN A 247 -1.78 -3.01 -23.68
N LEU A 248 -1.11 -1.98 -23.17
CA LEU A 248 -0.98 -1.69 -21.74
C LEU A 248 -1.68 -0.36 -21.48
N GLU A 249 -2.63 -0.34 -20.56
CA GLU A 249 -3.31 0.89 -20.12
C GLU A 249 -3.00 1.15 -18.64
N ILE A 250 -2.59 2.37 -18.32
CA ILE A 250 -2.40 2.79 -16.94
C ILE A 250 -3.71 3.40 -16.48
N VAL A 251 -4.35 2.76 -15.50
CA VAL A 251 -5.65 3.17 -14.95
C VAL A 251 -5.44 3.87 -13.63
N THR A 252 -6.18 4.97 -13.37
CA THR A 252 -5.94 5.92 -12.28
C THR A 252 -4.58 6.63 -12.37
N GLY A 253 -3.46 5.88 -12.35
CA GLY A 253 -2.11 6.41 -12.50
C GLY A 253 -1.52 7.05 -11.24
N GLY A 254 -2.22 6.95 -10.11
CA GLY A 254 -1.70 7.36 -8.81
C GLY A 254 -0.51 6.50 -8.35
N TRP A 255 0.25 7.00 -7.38
CA TRP A 255 1.35 6.22 -6.77
C TRP A 255 0.83 4.91 -6.15
N VAL A 256 -0.37 4.97 -5.60
CA VAL A 256 -1.14 3.88 -5.00
C VAL A 256 -2.62 4.00 -5.39
N MET A 257 -3.42 2.97 -5.13
CA MET A 257 -4.87 3.10 -4.99
C MET A 257 -5.15 3.53 -3.55
N ASN A 258 -5.34 4.83 -3.33
CA ASN A 258 -5.39 5.41 -1.98
C ASN A 258 -6.67 5.04 -1.23
N ASP A 259 -6.62 5.15 0.10
CA ASP A 259 -7.82 5.09 0.94
C ASP A 259 -8.75 6.29 0.64
N GLU A 260 -10.04 6.06 0.58
CA GLU A 260 -11.06 7.10 0.31
C GLU A 260 -11.76 7.60 1.59
N ALA A 261 -11.46 7.02 2.76
CA ALA A 261 -12.06 7.44 4.03
C ALA A 261 -11.19 8.42 4.84
N ASN A 262 -9.91 8.11 5.05
CA ASN A 262 -9.03 8.88 5.95
C ASN A 262 -8.06 9.82 5.22
N THR A 263 -8.00 9.74 3.90
CA THR A 263 -6.99 10.45 3.11
C THR A 263 -7.40 11.89 2.90
N HIS A 264 -6.47 12.82 3.17
CA HIS A 264 -6.69 14.22 2.89
C HIS A 264 -6.61 14.49 1.38
N VAL A 265 -7.45 15.37 0.83
CA VAL A 265 -7.49 15.68 -0.61
C VAL A 265 -6.12 16.05 -1.20
N PHE A 266 -5.31 16.83 -0.48
CA PHE A 266 -3.96 17.16 -0.92
C PHE A 266 -3.05 15.93 -1.06
N ALA A 267 -3.17 14.94 -0.18
CA ALA A 267 -2.41 13.70 -0.28
C ALA A 267 -2.89 12.80 -1.43
N MET A 268 -4.11 12.98 -1.93
CA MET A 268 -4.58 12.32 -3.16
C MET A 268 -4.04 12.98 -4.43
N LEU A 269 -3.75 14.29 -4.36
CA LEU A 269 -3.27 15.09 -5.50
C LEU A 269 -1.74 15.06 -5.66
N GLU A 270 -1.00 14.87 -4.57
CA GLU A 270 0.46 14.71 -4.55
C GLU A 270 0.93 13.38 -5.17
#